data_AF-A0A8S3H6D4-F1
#
_entry.id   AF-A0A8S3H6D4-F1
#
_cell.length_a   1.000
_cell.length_b   1.000
_cell.length_c   1.000
_cell.angle_alpha   90.00
_cell.angle_beta   90.00
_cell.angle_gamma   90.00
#
_symmetry.space_group_name_H-M   'P 1'
#
loop_
_entity.id
_entity.type
_entity.pdbx_description
1 polymer ?
#
loop_
_entity_poly.entity_id
_entity_poly.type
_entity_poly.pdbx_seq_one_letter_code
_entity_poly.pdbx_strand_id
1 'polypeptide(L)'
;GKTLIITTLCIIKCLYGEKLDIVTSCSVLAKRDAESEPPKCNKELYEFFGVTVGHICSEDIDQRAQTFSKCDVVYGDLSSFQRDYLLNRFYEKNILDKRNFESVIVDEVDSMLLDNGNNMLYLSHDIPDMEKLQSLFIFIWRSVNQPVNSLDDLNKIYDNAAIKQSIIEDIHGMIMRDEVDAGVWQALLKSKTIDEDGRILIHLKDYTTHVEQLKFPKQKTENRLIFLLNIISNRQRFIKLRSEFYNFIEQHLDKFIDNAKNALFMSEGVDYVIDVDRTGLDPDLNPKIIIIDKNTGTDQSSSQWHEVLHQFLQIKHGCKLSLMSLKAVFISNVSYLKLYQNLYGLSGTLGSRDKKQLLNELYNIDLIKIPTSKLKNFFEERPIISGYKEQWTNSIYDETKKKIIKDRSVLIICETV
;
A
#
# COMPACT_ATOMS: atom_id res chain seq x y z
N GLY A 1 -24.03 -11.21 19.66
CA GLY A 1 -23.70 -10.10 20.56
C GLY A 1 -23.91 -8.81 19.81
N LYS A 2 -22.82 -8.06 19.56
CA LYS A 2 -22.79 -6.76 18.86
C LYS A 2 -23.80 -6.63 17.71
N THR A 3 -23.75 -7.52 16.70
CA THR A 3 -24.61 -7.50 15.50
C THR A 3 -26.10 -7.30 15.79
N LEU A 4 -26.67 -7.99 16.81
CA LEU A 4 -28.09 -7.85 17.16
C LEU A 4 -28.39 -6.50 17.83
N ILE A 5 -27.44 -5.97 18.60
CA ILE A 5 -27.55 -4.63 19.22
C ILE A 5 -27.52 -3.56 18.12
N ILE A 6 -26.61 -3.70 17.15
CA ILE A 6 -26.52 -2.83 15.97
C ILE A 6 -27.83 -2.89 15.18
N THR A 7 -28.29 -4.08 14.81
CA THR A 7 -29.54 -4.27 14.05
C THR A 7 -30.75 -3.64 14.76
N THR A 8 -30.88 -3.85 16.08
CA THR A 8 -31.97 -3.27 16.88
C THR A 8 -31.88 -1.75 16.94
N LEU A 9 -30.67 -1.18 17.13
CA LEU A 9 -30.45 0.26 17.12
C LEU A 9 -30.79 0.88 15.76
N CYS A 10 -30.38 0.22 14.67
CA CYS A 10 -30.65 0.67 13.29
C CYS A 10 -32.14 0.66 12.98
N ILE A 11 -32.87 -0.40 13.36
CA ILE A 11 -34.33 -0.46 13.19
C ILE A 11 -35.01 0.68 13.93
N ILE A 12 -34.67 0.90 15.21
CA ILE A 12 -35.23 2.01 16.00
C ILE A 12 -34.94 3.36 15.32
N LYS A 13 -33.71 3.56 14.83
CA LYS A 13 -33.26 4.79 14.17
C LYS A 13 -33.95 5.04 12.82
N CYS A 14 -34.09 4.03 11.96
CA CYS A 14 -34.85 4.13 10.71
C CYS A 14 -36.33 4.43 10.95
N LEU A 15 -36.93 3.91 12.03
CA LEU A 15 -38.30 4.23 12.42
C LEU A 15 -38.49 5.69 12.92
N TYR A 16 -37.40 6.41 13.24
CA TYR A 16 -37.40 7.87 13.43
C TYR A 16 -37.09 8.65 12.13
N GLY A 17 -36.84 7.96 11.01
CA GLY A 17 -36.58 8.55 9.70
C GLY A 17 -35.10 8.72 9.33
N GLU A 18 -34.16 8.32 10.19
CA GLU A 18 -32.73 8.43 9.92
C GLU A 18 -32.24 7.34 8.95
N LYS A 19 -31.29 7.68 8.06
CA LYS A 19 -30.53 6.69 7.28
C LYS A 19 -29.18 6.40 7.95
N LEU A 20 -28.77 5.13 7.94
CA LEU A 20 -27.62 4.66 8.70
C LEU A 20 -26.60 3.90 7.87
N ASP A 21 -25.34 4.29 8.04
CA ASP A 21 -24.18 3.57 7.50
C ASP A 21 -23.55 2.71 8.60
N ILE A 22 -23.26 1.45 8.29
CA ILE A 22 -22.65 0.50 9.23
C ILE A 22 -21.29 0.08 8.70
N VAL A 23 -20.26 0.53 9.40
CA VAL A 23 -18.87 0.25 9.08
C VAL A 23 -18.42 -1.00 9.84
N THR A 24 -17.94 -2.00 9.10
CA THR A 24 -17.46 -3.29 9.62
C THR A 24 -15.99 -3.52 9.26
N SER A 25 -15.31 -4.39 10.01
CA SER A 25 -13.85 -4.59 9.89
C SER A 25 -13.38 -5.18 8.56
N CYS A 26 -14.25 -5.83 7.77
CA CYS A 26 -13.98 -6.18 6.37
C CYS A 26 -15.27 -6.40 5.56
N SER A 27 -15.16 -6.36 4.23
CA SER A 27 -16.26 -6.53 3.27
C SER A 27 -17.07 -7.83 3.46
N VAL A 28 -16.42 -8.91 3.89
CA VAL A 28 -17.04 -10.21 4.20
C VAL A 28 -18.01 -10.11 5.39
N LEU A 29 -17.67 -9.32 6.41
CA LEU A 29 -18.52 -9.09 7.58
C LEU A 29 -19.72 -8.19 7.22
N ALA A 30 -19.49 -7.12 6.46
CA ALA A 30 -20.54 -6.28 5.91
C ALA A 30 -21.54 -7.07 5.05
N LYS A 31 -21.03 -7.92 4.14
CA LYS A 31 -21.87 -8.76 3.28
C LYS A 31 -22.72 -9.73 4.10
N ARG A 32 -22.08 -10.51 4.98
CA ARG A 32 -22.75 -11.46 5.88
C ARG A 32 -23.84 -10.81 6.74
N ASP A 33 -23.59 -9.62 7.28
CA ASP A 33 -24.53 -8.96 8.20
C ASP A 33 -25.60 -8.11 7.47
N ALA A 34 -25.56 -7.99 6.14
CA ALA A 34 -26.57 -7.34 5.31
C ALA A 34 -27.43 -8.31 4.46
N GLU A 35 -26.91 -9.49 4.13
CA GLU A 35 -27.61 -10.49 3.33
C GLU A 35 -28.53 -11.42 4.16
N SER A 36 -29.20 -12.32 3.45
CA SER A 36 -30.14 -13.32 3.97
C SER A 36 -29.63 -14.75 3.84
N GLU A 37 -28.32 -14.97 3.74
CA GLU A 37 -27.77 -16.33 3.73
C GLU A 37 -27.65 -16.92 5.15
N PRO A 38 -28.00 -18.20 5.36
CA PRO A 38 -27.83 -18.87 6.65
C PRO A 38 -26.37 -18.88 7.13
N PRO A 39 -26.11 -18.83 8.46
CA PRO A 39 -27.06 -19.02 9.55
C PRO A 39 -27.46 -17.72 10.28
N LYS A 40 -27.42 -16.54 9.63
CA LYS A 40 -27.68 -15.25 10.30
C LYS A 40 -28.45 -14.25 9.42
N CYS A 41 -29.76 -14.43 9.32
CA CYS A 41 -30.62 -13.48 8.62
C CYS A 41 -30.87 -12.19 9.45
N ASN A 42 -29.94 -11.24 9.43
CA ASN A 42 -30.24 -9.87 9.88
C ASN A 42 -31.28 -9.21 8.96
N LYS A 43 -31.21 -9.51 7.67
CA LYS A 43 -32.09 -8.93 6.63
C LYS A 43 -33.57 -9.19 6.89
N GLU A 44 -33.96 -10.42 7.21
CA GLU A 44 -35.33 -10.77 7.60
C GLU A 44 -35.83 -9.93 8.79
N LEU A 45 -34.94 -9.62 9.75
CA LEU A 45 -35.29 -8.80 10.91
C LEU A 45 -35.46 -7.31 10.54
N TYR A 46 -34.68 -6.78 9.60
CA TYR A 46 -34.93 -5.44 9.05
C TYR A 46 -36.25 -5.39 8.26
N GLU A 47 -36.47 -6.35 7.37
CA GLU A 47 -37.65 -6.45 6.50
C GLU A 47 -38.95 -6.63 7.32
N PHE A 48 -38.91 -7.33 8.46
CA PHE A 48 -40.03 -7.46 9.39
C PHE A 48 -40.54 -6.12 9.94
N PHE A 49 -39.64 -5.13 10.10
CA PHE A 49 -40.00 -3.76 10.50
C PHE A 49 -40.15 -2.80 9.30
N GLY A 50 -40.12 -3.31 8.06
CA GLY A 50 -40.21 -2.51 6.84
C GLY A 50 -38.96 -1.67 6.52
N VAL A 51 -37.84 -1.94 7.19
CA VAL A 51 -36.57 -1.23 6.99
C VAL A 51 -35.79 -1.89 5.85
N THR A 52 -35.29 -1.10 4.90
CA THR A 52 -34.53 -1.64 3.76
C THR A 52 -33.03 -1.67 4.04
N VAL A 53 -32.37 -2.80 3.72
CA VAL A 53 -30.94 -3.04 3.99
C VAL A 53 -30.19 -3.56 2.77
N GLY A 54 -28.92 -3.18 2.64
CA GLY A 54 -28.01 -3.64 1.59
C GLY A 54 -26.54 -3.39 1.93
N HIS A 55 -25.64 -3.66 0.98
CA HIS A 55 -24.20 -3.46 1.16
C HIS A 55 -23.51 -2.82 -0.07
N ILE A 56 -22.35 -2.21 0.14
CA ILE A 56 -21.52 -1.61 -0.91
C ILE A 56 -20.24 -2.41 -1.25
N CYS A 57 -20.21 -3.69 -0.88
CA CYS A 57 -19.09 -4.62 -1.11
C CYS A 57 -18.96 -5.13 -2.56
N SER A 58 -19.72 -4.59 -3.51
CA SER A 58 -19.51 -4.84 -4.95
C SER A 58 -18.44 -3.90 -5.49
N GLU A 59 -17.80 -4.24 -6.61
CA GLU A 59 -16.93 -3.30 -7.35
C GLU A 59 -17.70 -2.50 -8.41
N ASP A 60 -18.93 -2.93 -8.73
CA ASP A 60 -19.82 -2.23 -9.67
C ASP A 60 -20.40 -0.94 -9.03
N ILE A 61 -20.04 0.20 -9.61
CA ILE A 61 -20.46 1.53 -9.15
C ILE A 61 -21.99 1.71 -9.24
N ASP A 62 -22.64 1.17 -10.28
CA ASP A 62 -24.07 1.33 -10.49
C ASP A 62 -24.89 0.46 -9.51
N GLN A 63 -24.35 -0.70 -9.10
CA GLN A 63 -24.91 -1.48 -8.00
C GLN A 63 -24.81 -0.73 -6.66
N ARG A 64 -23.66 -0.10 -6.40
CA ARG A 64 -23.40 0.63 -5.14
C ARG A 64 -24.27 1.88 -5.03
N ALA A 65 -24.43 2.63 -6.13
CA ALA A 65 -25.35 3.76 -6.21
C ALA A 65 -26.82 3.33 -6.00
N GLN A 66 -27.22 2.19 -6.58
CA GLN A 66 -28.54 1.61 -6.32
C GLN A 66 -28.73 1.22 -4.84
N THR A 67 -27.73 0.65 -4.18
CA THR A 67 -27.78 0.37 -2.73
C THR A 67 -27.98 1.67 -1.93
N PHE A 68 -27.17 2.70 -2.15
CA PHE A 68 -27.28 3.96 -1.38
C PHE A 68 -28.64 4.66 -1.54
N SER A 69 -29.22 4.62 -2.75
CA SER A 69 -30.54 5.19 -3.04
C SER A 69 -31.68 4.36 -2.45
N LYS A 70 -31.67 3.04 -2.68
CA LYS A 70 -32.77 2.12 -2.31
C LYS A 70 -32.82 1.74 -0.83
N CYS A 71 -31.67 1.71 -0.14
CA CYS A 71 -31.58 1.19 1.22
C CYS A 71 -31.58 2.30 2.28
N ASP A 72 -32.19 2.04 3.43
CA ASP A 72 -32.13 2.90 4.62
C ASP A 72 -30.83 2.61 5.39
N VAL A 73 -30.55 1.32 5.57
CA VAL A 73 -29.33 0.79 6.20
C VAL A 73 -28.36 0.27 5.14
N VAL A 74 -27.11 0.71 5.19
CA VAL A 74 -26.06 0.24 4.27
C VAL A 74 -24.85 -0.25 5.05
N TYR A 75 -24.41 -1.47 4.76
CA TYR A 75 -23.19 -2.06 5.32
C TYR A 75 -21.99 -1.93 4.35
N GLY A 76 -20.80 -1.76 4.92
CA GLY A 76 -19.54 -1.77 4.16
C GLY A 76 -18.31 -1.84 5.07
N ASP A 77 -17.14 -1.96 4.46
CA ASP A 77 -15.87 -1.61 5.09
C ASP A 77 -15.60 -0.09 4.94
N LEU A 78 -14.74 0.46 5.81
CA LEU A 78 -14.47 1.90 5.86
C LEU A 78 -13.86 2.43 4.55
N SER A 79 -13.00 1.63 3.92
CA SER A 79 -12.38 1.92 2.62
C SER A 79 -13.41 2.04 1.49
N SER A 80 -14.41 1.15 1.43
CA SER A 80 -15.52 1.19 0.46
C SER A 80 -16.35 2.47 0.58
N PHE A 81 -16.67 2.89 1.81
CA PHE A 81 -17.38 4.14 2.09
C PHE A 81 -16.55 5.39 1.72
N GLN A 82 -15.28 5.43 2.14
CA GLN A 82 -14.34 6.51 1.79
C GLN A 82 -14.13 6.61 0.28
N ARG A 83 -14.02 5.48 -0.42
CA ARG A 83 -13.89 5.38 -1.89
C ARG A 83 -15.06 6.07 -2.58
N ASP A 84 -16.29 5.78 -2.16
CA ASP A 84 -17.49 6.35 -2.78
C ASP A 84 -17.65 7.84 -2.51
N TYR A 85 -17.35 8.28 -1.28
CA TYR A 85 -17.30 9.72 -0.99
C TYR A 85 -16.28 10.45 -1.87
N LEU A 86 -15.05 9.93 -2.00
CA LEU A 86 -14.03 10.59 -2.82
C LEU A 86 -14.37 10.57 -4.33
N LEU A 87 -14.92 9.46 -4.85
CA LEU A 87 -15.40 9.37 -6.24
C LEU A 87 -16.59 10.30 -6.50
N ASN A 88 -17.54 10.40 -5.57
CA ASN A 88 -18.67 11.31 -5.66
C ASN A 88 -18.21 12.79 -5.57
N ARG A 89 -17.27 13.10 -4.68
CA ARG A 89 -16.84 14.47 -4.36
C ARG A 89 -15.85 15.08 -5.35
N PHE A 90 -15.03 14.27 -6.01
CA PHE A 90 -13.94 14.74 -6.89
C PHE A 90 -14.02 14.23 -8.34
N TYR A 91 -14.83 13.21 -8.61
CA TYR A 91 -14.95 12.59 -9.95
C TYR A 91 -16.40 12.56 -10.47
N GLU A 92 -17.29 13.32 -9.83
CA GLU A 92 -18.69 13.56 -10.21
C GLU A 92 -19.50 12.28 -10.50
N LYS A 93 -19.12 11.17 -9.85
CA LYS A 93 -19.71 9.84 -10.09
C LYS A 93 -21.14 9.65 -9.57
N ASN A 94 -21.68 10.62 -8.82
CA ASN A 94 -23.05 10.63 -8.28
C ASN A 94 -23.48 9.35 -7.52
N ILE A 95 -22.52 8.65 -6.92
CA ILE A 95 -22.70 7.35 -6.26
C ILE A 95 -23.61 7.46 -5.02
N LEU A 96 -23.54 8.57 -4.29
CA LEU A 96 -24.28 8.72 -3.02
C LEU A 96 -25.76 9.08 -3.20
N ASP A 97 -26.22 9.40 -4.41
CA ASP A 97 -27.58 9.92 -4.70
C ASP A 97 -27.99 11.05 -3.73
N LYS A 98 -28.91 10.77 -2.79
CA LYS A 98 -29.41 11.71 -1.76
C LYS A 98 -28.96 11.35 -0.35
N ARG A 99 -28.03 10.41 -0.21
CA ARG A 99 -27.58 9.90 1.07
C ARG A 99 -26.65 10.91 1.72
N ASN A 100 -27.12 11.47 2.83
CA ASN A 100 -26.39 12.46 3.61
C ASN A 100 -25.64 11.78 4.76
N PHE A 101 -24.59 12.43 5.23
CA PHE A 101 -23.78 12.00 6.37
C PHE A 101 -24.52 12.27 7.70
N GLU A 102 -25.62 11.54 7.91
CA GLU A 102 -26.50 11.69 9.08
C GLU A 102 -26.00 10.85 10.25
N SER A 103 -26.10 9.52 10.14
CA SER A 103 -25.78 8.59 11.23
C SER A 103 -24.88 7.44 10.77
N VAL A 104 -23.81 7.18 11.52
CA VAL A 104 -22.90 6.05 11.29
C VAL A 104 -22.70 5.21 12.55
N ILE A 105 -22.64 3.89 12.39
CA ILE A 105 -22.30 2.93 13.45
C ILE A 105 -21.05 2.18 13.04
N VAL A 106 -19.98 2.32 13.83
CA VAL A 106 -18.70 1.65 13.62
C VAL A 106 -18.60 0.42 14.53
N ASP A 107 -18.55 -0.80 13.98
CA ASP A 107 -18.11 -1.95 14.76
C ASP A 107 -16.57 -2.01 14.78
N GLU A 108 -16.01 -2.52 15.88
CA GLU A 108 -14.56 -2.74 16.08
C GLU A 108 -13.77 -1.41 16.06
N VAL A 109 -14.36 -0.41 16.75
CA VAL A 109 -13.83 0.96 16.94
C VAL A 109 -12.35 1.00 17.32
N ASP A 110 -11.90 0.07 18.15
CA ASP A 110 -10.50 -0.09 18.54
C ASP A 110 -9.61 -0.43 17.33
N SER A 111 -9.95 -1.47 16.58
CA SER A 111 -9.20 -1.87 15.39
C SER A 111 -9.20 -0.80 14.30
N MET A 112 -10.32 -0.08 14.09
CA MET A 112 -10.43 0.92 13.04
C MET A 112 -9.85 2.29 13.38
N LEU A 113 -10.16 2.81 14.57
CA LEU A 113 -9.97 4.24 14.91
C LEU A 113 -8.76 4.48 15.83
N LEU A 114 -8.20 3.41 16.41
CA LEU A 114 -6.97 3.47 17.19
C LEU A 114 -5.84 2.73 16.48
N ASP A 115 -6.02 1.44 16.19
CA ASP A 115 -4.94 0.64 15.60
C ASP A 115 -4.72 0.98 14.11
N ASN A 116 -5.79 1.11 13.34
CA ASN A 116 -5.78 1.68 11.98
C ASN A 116 -6.09 3.19 11.94
N GLY A 117 -6.03 3.90 13.08
CA GLY A 117 -6.52 5.30 13.19
C GLY A 117 -5.80 6.31 12.29
N ASN A 118 -4.51 6.06 11.99
CA ASN A 118 -3.68 6.89 11.11
C ASN A 118 -3.82 6.55 9.61
N ASN A 119 -4.62 5.54 9.25
CA ASN A 119 -4.75 5.12 7.86
C ASN A 119 -5.47 6.20 7.03
N MET A 120 -5.01 6.36 5.80
CA MET A 120 -5.61 7.23 4.80
C MET A 120 -5.92 6.42 3.54
N LEU A 121 -7.14 6.52 3.03
CA LEU A 121 -7.47 6.01 1.71
C LEU A 121 -7.03 7.04 0.67
N TYR A 122 -6.35 6.57 -0.39
CA TYR A 122 -5.96 7.37 -1.55
C TYR A 122 -6.68 6.83 -2.80
N LEU A 123 -7.22 7.72 -3.64
CA LEU A 123 -7.66 7.36 -4.99
C LEU A 123 -6.47 7.47 -5.96
N SER A 124 -5.83 6.33 -6.21
CA SER A 124 -4.78 6.13 -7.21
C SER A 124 -5.28 6.46 -8.62
N HIS A 125 -4.54 7.30 -9.33
CA HIS A 125 -4.78 7.64 -10.74
C HIS A 125 -3.52 7.37 -11.57
N ASP A 126 -3.63 6.51 -12.58
CA ASP A 126 -2.50 6.17 -13.45
C ASP A 126 -1.93 7.42 -14.14
N ILE A 127 -0.62 7.62 -14.00
CA ILE A 127 0.08 8.74 -14.63
C ILE A 127 0.50 8.31 -16.04
N PRO A 128 0.06 9.00 -17.11
CA PRO A 128 0.52 8.74 -18.47
C PRO A 128 2.04 8.79 -18.59
N ASP A 129 2.60 8.08 -19.57
CA ASP A 129 4.04 7.92 -19.82
C ASP A 129 4.87 7.22 -18.72
N MET A 130 4.37 6.99 -17.49
CA MET A 130 5.19 6.36 -16.42
C MET A 130 5.59 4.90 -16.70
N GLU A 131 4.91 4.22 -17.63
CA GLU A 131 5.36 2.96 -18.27
C GLU A 131 6.83 3.01 -18.72
N LYS A 132 7.33 4.18 -19.16
CA LYS A 132 8.71 4.35 -19.67
C LYS A 132 9.76 4.14 -18.58
N LEU A 133 9.39 4.32 -17.31
CA LEU A 133 10.27 4.05 -16.16
C LEU A 133 10.53 2.56 -15.91
N GLN A 134 9.86 1.63 -16.61
CA GLN A 134 10.14 0.18 -16.50
C GLN A 134 11.63 -0.15 -16.66
N SER A 135 12.33 0.51 -17.59
CA SER A 135 13.78 0.28 -17.79
C SER A 135 14.64 0.70 -16.60
N LEU A 136 14.25 1.76 -15.89
CA LEU A 136 14.87 2.21 -14.64
C LEU A 136 14.60 1.21 -13.50
N PHE A 137 13.36 0.74 -13.35
CA PHE A 137 13.01 -0.19 -12.26
C PHE A 137 13.71 -1.54 -12.42
N ILE A 138 13.82 -2.05 -13.65
CA ILE A 138 14.60 -3.27 -13.95
C ILE A 138 16.09 -3.06 -13.64
N PHE A 139 16.64 -1.87 -13.92
CA PHE A 139 18.04 -1.54 -13.58
C PHE A 139 18.25 -1.48 -12.06
N ILE A 140 17.41 -0.74 -11.31
CA ILE A 140 17.47 -0.66 -9.84
C ILE A 140 17.36 -2.07 -9.23
N TRP A 141 16.39 -2.87 -9.69
CA TRP A 141 16.21 -4.24 -9.21
C TRP A 141 17.44 -5.11 -9.49
N ARG A 142 18.05 -5.01 -10.67
CA ARG A 142 19.30 -5.72 -11.00
C ARG A 142 20.49 -5.27 -10.12
N SER A 143 20.54 -4.00 -9.71
CA SER A 143 21.58 -3.49 -8.82
C SER A 143 21.41 -3.95 -7.37
N VAL A 144 20.16 -4.11 -6.90
CA VAL A 144 19.85 -4.56 -5.53
C VAL A 144 19.83 -6.08 -5.39
N ASN A 145 19.28 -6.81 -6.37
CA ASN A 145 19.15 -8.26 -6.38
C ASN A 145 20.41 -8.94 -6.94
N GLN A 146 21.56 -8.72 -6.29
CA GLN A 146 22.83 -9.35 -6.62
C GLN A 146 23.13 -10.55 -5.70
N PRO A 147 23.80 -11.61 -6.19
CA PRO A 147 24.14 -12.78 -5.38
C PRO A 147 25.22 -12.44 -4.35
N VAL A 148 24.82 -12.40 -3.07
CA VAL A 148 25.73 -12.17 -1.93
C VAL A 148 26.60 -13.39 -1.70
N ASN A 149 27.92 -13.24 -1.89
CA ASN A 149 28.90 -14.29 -1.59
C ASN A 149 29.93 -13.86 -0.53
N SER A 150 29.98 -12.57 -0.19
CA SER A 150 30.92 -11.99 0.77
C SER A 150 30.29 -10.83 1.57
N LEU A 151 30.97 -10.41 2.64
CA LEU A 151 30.58 -9.23 3.42
C LEU A 151 30.66 -7.94 2.57
N ASP A 152 31.58 -7.88 1.61
CA ASP A 152 31.72 -6.73 0.71
C ASP A 152 30.58 -6.66 -0.30
N ASP A 153 29.96 -7.78 -0.67
CA ASP A 153 28.76 -7.78 -1.52
C ASP A 153 27.52 -7.29 -0.75
N LEU A 154 27.41 -7.61 0.55
CA LEU A 154 26.41 -6.97 1.42
C LEU A 154 26.63 -5.45 1.47
N ASN A 155 27.87 -5.02 1.71
CA ASN A 155 28.20 -3.59 1.78
C ASN A 155 27.83 -2.85 0.49
N LYS A 156 28.09 -3.43 -0.69
CA LYS A 156 27.67 -2.88 -2.00
C LYS A 156 26.16 -2.78 -2.14
N ILE A 157 25.40 -3.80 -1.71
CA ILE A 157 23.93 -3.74 -1.73
C ILE A 157 23.44 -2.63 -0.80
N TYR A 158 24.04 -2.46 0.38
CA TYR A 158 23.63 -1.38 1.31
C TYR A 158 24.04 0.02 0.86
N ASP A 159 25.02 0.19 -0.02
CA ASP A 159 25.47 1.49 -0.55
C ASP A 159 24.47 2.12 -1.54
N ASN A 160 23.56 2.95 -1.02
CA ASN A 160 22.66 3.78 -1.84
C ASN A 160 23.41 4.73 -2.78
N ALA A 161 24.60 5.24 -2.39
CA ALA A 161 25.34 6.20 -3.18
C ALA A 161 25.96 5.54 -4.42
N ALA A 162 26.56 4.35 -4.27
CA ALA A 162 27.09 3.59 -5.41
C ALA A 162 25.98 3.18 -6.39
N ILE A 163 24.81 2.72 -5.88
CA ILE A 163 23.67 2.36 -6.74
C ILE A 163 23.16 3.62 -7.47
N LYS A 164 22.94 4.72 -6.76
CA LYS A 164 22.52 6.03 -7.32
C LYS A 164 23.49 6.54 -8.38
N GLN A 165 24.79 6.48 -8.11
CA GLN A 165 25.85 6.89 -9.02
C GLN A 165 25.81 6.06 -10.32
N SER A 166 25.70 4.72 -10.23
CA SER A 166 25.60 3.86 -11.42
C SER A 166 24.39 4.15 -12.32
N ILE A 167 23.30 4.67 -11.74
CA ILE A 167 22.06 5.03 -12.44
C ILE A 167 22.18 6.40 -13.11
N ILE A 168 22.71 7.40 -12.40
CA ILE A 168 22.99 8.73 -12.96
C ILE A 168 24.01 8.59 -14.10
N GLU A 169 25.02 7.72 -13.93
CA GLU A 169 25.96 7.34 -14.98
C GLU A 169 25.28 6.76 -16.21
N ASP A 170 24.45 5.71 -16.10
CA ASP A 170 23.79 5.11 -17.28
C ASP A 170 22.83 6.11 -17.96
N ILE A 171 22.05 6.86 -17.18
CA ILE A 171 21.08 7.85 -17.68
C ILE A 171 21.75 8.95 -18.50
N HIS A 172 22.74 9.66 -17.93
CA HIS A 172 23.34 10.84 -18.57
C HIS A 172 24.56 10.49 -19.42
N GLY A 173 25.42 9.62 -18.90
CA GLY A 173 26.83 9.51 -19.32
C GLY A 173 27.65 10.60 -18.63
N MET A 174 28.67 10.20 -17.89
CA MET A 174 29.51 11.09 -17.08
C MET A 174 30.99 10.92 -17.43
N ILE A 175 31.78 11.98 -17.23
CA ILE A 175 33.25 11.96 -17.18
C ILE A 175 33.65 12.23 -15.73
N MET A 176 34.58 11.45 -15.18
CA MET A 176 35.08 11.65 -13.81
C MET A 176 36.21 12.68 -13.76
N ARG A 177 36.35 13.36 -12.62
CA ARG A 177 37.32 14.47 -12.43
C ARG A 177 38.79 14.03 -12.46
N ASP A 178 39.07 12.74 -12.34
CA ASP A 178 40.38 12.10 -12.41
C ASP A 178 40.71 11.50 -13.80
N GLU A 179 39.73 11.35 -14.69
CA GLU A 179 39.94 10.85 -16.06
C GLU A 179 40.58 11.89 -17.00
N VAL A 180 40.49 13.19 -16.65
CA VAL A 180 40.87 14.33 -17.48
C VAL A 180 41.63 15.41 -16.68
N ASP A 181 42.57 16.10 -17.34
CA ASP A 181 43.32 17.21 -16.73
C ASP A 181 42.36 18.31 -16.20
N ALA A 182 42.67 18.94 -15.07
CA ALA A 182 41.83 20.01 -14.50
C ALA A 182 41.58 21.21 -15.46
N GLY A 183 42.52 21.49 -16.37
CA GLY A 183 42.34 22.49 -17.43
C GLY A 183 41.36 22.04 -18.53
N VAL A 184 41.24 20.74 -18.77
CA VAL A 184 40.24 20.15 -19.67
C VAL A 184 38.86 20.21 -19.04
N TRP A 185 38.74 19.84 -17.76
CA TRP A 185 37.50 19.95 -16.99
C TRP A 185 36.90 21.36 -17.07
N GLN A 186 37.71 22.39 -16.83
CA GLN A 186 37.27 23.79 -16.89
C GLN A 186 36.84 24.23 -18.30
N ALA A 187 37.44 23.70 -19.36
CA ALA A 187 37.01 23.97 -20.73
C ALA A 187 35.69 23.27 -21.08
N LEU A 188 35.48 22.04 -20.62
CA LEU A 188 34.23 21.28 -20.80
C LEU A 188 33.05 21.94 -20.07
N LEU A 189 33.28 22.44 -18.84
CA LEU A 189 32.31 23.29 -18.11
C LEU A 189 31.99 24.57 -18.89
N LYS A 190 33.02 25.34 -19.27
CA LYS A 190 32.86 26.65 -19.93
C LYS A 190 32.15 26.55 -21.29
N SER A 191 32.29 25.44 -21.98
CA SER A 191 31.61 25.14 -23.24
C SER A 191 30.21 24.51 -23.07
N LYS A 192 29.78 24.24 -21.83
CA LYS A 192 28.58 23.47 -21.49
C LYS A 192 28.55 22.08 -22.13
N THR A 193 29.72 21.47 -22.31
CA THR A 193 29.83 20.06 -22.74
C THR A 193 29.46 19.13 -21.58
N ILE A 194 29.84 19.52 -20.36
CA ILE A 194 29.48 18.86 -19.10
C ILE A 194 28.93 19.88 -18.08
N ASP A 195 28.24 19.40 -17.06
CA ASP A 195 27.91 20.14 -15.85
C ASP A 195 28.96 19.97 -14.73
N GLU A 196 28.69 20.52 -13.54
CA GLU A 196 29.61 20.48 -12.39
C GLU A 196 29.84 19.06 -11.84
N ASP A 197 28.91 18.12 -12.07
CA ASP A 197 29.04 16.70 -11.70
C ASP A 197 29.80 15.89 -12.76
N GLY A 198 29.95 16.43 -13.98
CA GLY A 198 30.60 15.76 -15.11
C GLY A 198 29.64 15.10 -16.11
N ARG A 199 28.34 15.33 -15.98
CA ARG A 199 27.29 14.74 -16.84
C ARG A 199 27.32 15.40 -18.22
N ILE A 200 27.30 14.61 -19.29
CA ILE A 200 27.38 15.11 -20.66
C ILE A 200 26.06 15.77 -21.08
N LEU A 201 26.09 17.07 -21.32
CA LEU A 201 24.93 17.90 -21.67
C LEU A 201 24.65 17.96 -23.18
N ILE A 202 25.61 17.56 -24.02
CA ILE A 202 25.52 17.62 -25.48
C ILE A 202 25.72 16.23 -26.06
N HIS A 203 24.72 15.69 -26.77
CA HIS A 203 24.83 14.40 -27.45
C HIS A 203 25.10 14.58 -28.95
N LEU A 204 26.31 14.26 -29.37
CA LEU A 204 26.78 14.33 -30.77
C LEU A 204 27.03 12.91 -31.31
N LYS A 205 26.93 12.75 -32.63
CA LYS A 205 27.34 11.50 -33.32
C LYS A 205 28.86 11.34 -33.39
N ASP A 206 29.57 12.46 -33.43
CA ASP A 206 31.01 12.55 -33.27
C ASP A 206 31.36 13.87 -32.58
N TYR A 207 32.37 13.84 -31.70
CA TYR A 207 32.84 14.99 -30.92
C TYR A 207 34.11 15.63 -31.51
N THR A 208 34.71 15.09 -32.58
CA THR A 208 35.95 15.61 -33.19
C THR A 208 35.91 17.13 -33.39
N THR A 209 34.99 17.62 -34.22
CA THR A 209 34.86 19.07 -34.53
C THR A 209 34.46 19.92 -33.33
N HIS A 210 33.84 19.33 -32.30
CA HIS A 210 33.49 20.03 -31.06
C HIS A 210 34.73 20.22 -30.18
N VAL A 211 35.53 19.17 -29.99
CA VAL A 211 36.78 19.20 -29.21
C VAL A 211 37.83 20.11 -29.86
N GLU A 212 37.95 20.09 -31.20
CA GLU A 212 38.82 21.01 -31.95
C GLU A 212 38.50 22.50 -31.68
N GLN A 213 37.22 22.83 -31.50
CA GLN A 213 36.79 24.21 -31.20
C GLN A 213 37.14 24.65 -29.76
N LEU A 214 37.37 23.72 -28.84
CA LEU A 214 37.79 24.02 -27.46
C LEU A 214 39.28 24.43 -27.36
N LYS A 215 40.08 24.17 -28.40
CA LYS A 215 41.47 24.62 -28.58
C LYS A 215 42.38 24.30 -27.39
N PHE A 216 42.71 23.03 -27.21
CA PHE A 216 43.55 22.61 -26.09
C PHE A 216 45.05 22.82 -26.37
N PRO A 217 45.87 23.10 -25.33
CA PRO A 217 47.30 23.34 -25.51
C PRO A 217 48.13 22.08 -25.81
N LYS A 218 47.50 20.90 -26.03
CA LYS A 218 48.16 19.60 -26.27
C LYS A 218 47.30 18.69 -27.16
N GLN A 219 47.72 18.47 -28.41
CA GLN A 219 47.04 17.56 -29.35
C GLN A 219 46.85 16.11 -28.86
N LYS A 220 47.75 15.61 -27.99
CA LYS A 220 47.58 14.26 -27.40
C LYS A 220 46.37 14.17 -26.45
N THR A 221 45.94 15.27 -25.86
CA THR A 221 44.80 15.31 -24.94
C THR A 221 43.48 15.33 -25.72
N GLU A 222 43.45 15.98 -26.89
CA GLU A 222 42.29 16.09 -27.78
C GLU A 222 41.83 14.70 -28.25
N ASN A 223 42.74 13.88 -28.78
CA ASN A 223 42.41 12.52 -29.25
C ASN A 223 41.86 11.61 -28.13
N ARG A 224 42.39 11.71 -26.90
CA ARG A 224 41.87 10.97 -25.74
C ARG A 224 40.47 11.44 -25.36
N LEU A 225 40.23 12.76 -25.37
CA LEU A 225 38.94 13.35 -25.03
C LEU A 225 37.85 13.00 -26.06
N ILE A 226 38.16 13.06 -27.36
CA ILE A 226 37.27 12.63 -28.45
C ILE A 226 36.90 11.15 -28.28
N PHE A 227 37.87 10.29 -27.98
CA PHE A 227 37.65 8.87 -27.73
C PHE A 227 36.75 8.60 -26.52
N LEU A 228 36.99 9.29 -25.38
CA LEU A 228 36.15 9.17 -24.19
C LEU A 228 34.71 9.63 -24.46
N LEU A 229 34.52 10.83 -25.02
CA LEU A 229 33.19 11.37 -25.36
C LEU A 229 32.43 10.45 -26.34
N ASN A 230 33.11 9.95 -27.39
CA ASN A 230 32.51 9.02 -28.34
C ASN A 230 32.13 7.68 -27.69
N ILE A 231 32.89 7.17 -26.71
CA ILE A 231 32.49 5.97 -25.94
C ILE A 231 31.27 6.26 -25.06
N ILE A 232 31.30 7.32 -24.26
CA ILE A 232 30.26 7.60 -23.26
C ILE A 232 28.91 7.94 -23.93
N SER A 233 28.95 8.58 -25.11
CA SER A 233 27.76 8.91 -25.89
C SER A 233 27.23 7.74 -26.72
N ASN A 234 28.09 6.93 -27.35
CA ASN A 234 27.65 5.84 -28.24
C ASN A 234 27.48 4.47 -27.55
N ARG A 235 27.85 4.32 -26.28
CA ARG A 235 27.58 3.08 -25.51
C ARG A 235 26.08 2.79 -25.44
N GLN A 236 25.74 1.49 -25.42
CA GLN A 236 24.36 1.05 -25.21
C GLN A 236 23.94 1.30 -23.76
N ARG A 237 23.10 2.32 -23.54
CA ARG A 237 22.43 2.58 -22.25
C ARG A 237 21.37 1.49 -21.98
N PHE A 238 21.25 1.05 -20.74
CA PHE A 238 20.21 0.09 -20.33
C PHE A 238 18.89 0.80 -20.01
N ILE A 239 18.98 1.95 -19.35
CA ILE A 239 17.87 2.84 -19.02
C ILE A 239 17.54 3.68 -20.27
N LYS A 240 16.31 3.59 -20.76
CA LYS A 240 15.86 4.20 -22.02
C LYS A 240 14.81 5.26 -21.75
N LEU A 241 15.27 6.47 -21.42
CA LEU A 241 14.42 7.56 -20.94
C LEU A 241 14.66 8.88 -21.66
N ARG A 242 13.56 9.62 -21.87
CA ARG A 242 13.59 11.02 -22.32
C ARG A 242 14.03 11.94 -21.18
N SER A 243 14.64 13.07 -21.55
CA SER A 243 15.22 14.08 -20.65
C SER A 243 14.29 14.61 -19.56
N GLU A 244 12.99 14.71 -19.85
CA GLU A 244 11.99 15.32 -18.97
C GLU A 244 11.83 14.55 -17.64
N PHE A 245 12.18 13.26 -17.62
CA PHE A 245 12.11 12.43 -16.43
C PHE A 245 13.31 12.60 -15.48
N TYR A 246 14.44 13.15 -15.93
CA TYR A 246 15.70 13.06 -15.18
C TYR A 246 15.60 13.78 -13.81
N ASN A 247 15.02 14.97 -13.77
CA ASN A 247 14.77 15.72 -12.53
C ASN A 247 13.80 15.01 -11.58
N PHE A 248 12.74 14.36 -12.10
CA PHE A 248 11.82 13.56 -11.28
C PHE A 248 12.52 12.34 -10.68
N ILE A 249 13.33 11.65 -11.48
CA ILE A 249 14.07 10.46 -11.06
C ILE A 249 15.07 10.84 -9.97
N GLU A 250 15.90 11.86 -10.17
CA GLU A 250 16.92 12.26 -9.20
C GLU A 250 16.35 12.68 -7.84
N GLN A 251 15.11 13.21 -7.81
CA GLN A 251 14.39 13.53 -6.58
C GLN A 251 13.79 12.31 -5.87
N HIS A 252 13.43 11.25 -6.59
CA HIS A 252 12.79 10.05 -6.03
C HIS A 252 13.75 8.85 -5.88
N LEU A 253 14.96 8.90 -6.46
CA LEU A 253 15.79 7.71 -6.65
C LEU A 253 16.17 7.01 -5.35
N ASP A 254 16.48 7.76 -4.29
CA ASP A 254 16.86 7.18 -3.00
C ASP A 254 15.71 6.32 -2.44
N LYS A 255 14.47 6.82 -2.52
CA LYS A 255 13.26 6.05 -2.14
C LYS A 255 13.04 4.83 -3.03
N PHE A 256 13.33 4.92 -4.32
CA PHE A 256 13.17 3.78 -5.24
C PHE A 256 14.22 2.69 -4.93
N ILE A 257 15.46 3.06 -4.59
CA ILE A 257 16.51 2.12 -4.16
C ILE A 257 16.12 1.48 -2.82
N ASP A 258 15.67 2.26 -1.84
CA ASP A 258 15.21 1.76 -0.54
C ASP A 258 14.00 0.83 -0.69
N ASN A 259 13.03 1.15 -1.57
CA ASN A 259 11.88 0.29 -1.81
C ASN A 259 12.20 -0.97 -2.62
N ALA A 260 13.22 -0.95 -3.48
CA ALA A 260 13.74 -2.19 -4.09
C ALA A 260 14.36 -3.10 -3.02
N LYS A 261 15.07 -2.54 -2.02
CA LYS A 261 15.60 -3.31 -0.88
C LYS A 261 14.47 -3.85 0.01
N ASN A 262 13.46 -3.03 0.32
CA ASN A 262 12.29 -3.47 1.06
C ASN A 262 11.59 -4.64 0.34
N ALA A 263 11.34 -4.51 -0.97
CA ALA A 263 10.78 -5.60 -1.79
C ALA A 263 11.65 -6.87 -1.79
N LEU A 264 12.98 -6.76 -1.78
CA LEU A 264 13.89 -7.91 -1.69
C LEU A 264 13.68 -8.70 -0.38
N PHE A 265 13.51 -8.01 0.75
CA PHE A 265 13.35 -8.64 2.07
C PHE A 265 11.90 -9.04 2.42
N MET A 266 10.88 -8.39 1.84
CA MET A 266 9.46 -8.74 2.09
C MET A 266 9.11 -10.15 1.62
N SER A 267 8.40 -10.89 2.46
CA SER A 267 8.15 -12.33 2.32
C SER A 267 6.72 -12.67 1.90
N GLU A 268 6.61 -13.60 0.94
CA GLU A 268 5.33 -14.19 0.55
C GLU A 268 4.73 -14.99 1.72
N GLY A 269 3.40 -14.94 1.88
CA GLY A 269 2.67 -15.52 3.01
C GLY A 269 2.72 -14.67 4.30
N VAL A 270 3.52 -13.61 4.33
CA VAL A 270 3.72 -12.74 5.51
C VAL A 270 3.37 -11.28 5.22
N ASP A 271 3.83 -10.74 4.09
CA ASP A 271 3.58 -9.35 3.68
C ASP A 271 2.56 -9.26 2.52
N TYR A 272 2.54 -10.28 1.66
CA TYR A 272 1.64 -10.42 0.50
C TYR A 272 1.40 -11.90 0.20
N VAL A 273 0.36 -12.20 -0.57
CA VAL A 273 0.25 -13.44 -1.34
C VAL A 273 0.38 -13.15 -2.84
N ILE A 274 0.78 -14.16 -3.61
CA ILE A 274 0.67 -14.15 -5.07
C ILE A 274 -0.56 -14.98 -5.43
N ASP A 275 -1.57 -14.33 -5.99
CA ASP A 275 -2.68 -15.05 -6.62
C ASP A 275 -2.32 -15.34 -8.08
N VAL A 276 -2.33 -16.62 -8.44
CA VAL A 276 -2.06 -17.13 -9.79
C VAL A 276 -3.39 -17.66 -10.38
N ASP A 277 -4.45 -16.92 -10.09
CA ASP A 277 -5.87 -17.26 -10.22
C ASP A 277 -6.28 -18.61 -9.60
N ARG A 278 -6.66 -18.57 -8.31
CA ARG A 278 -7.34 -19.68 -7.63
C ARG A 278 -8.85 -19.81 -7.95
N THR A 279 -9.42 -18.94 -8.80
CA THR A 279 -10.88 -18.74 -8.88
C THR A 279 -11.50 -18.94 -10.26
N GLY A 280 -10.77 -18.74 -11.36
CA GLY A 280 -11.31 -18.76 -12.72
C GLY A 280 -12.18 -17.56 -13.09
N LEU A 281 -12.10 -16.46 -12.33
CA LEU A 281 -12.99 -15.29 -12.48
C LEU A 281 -12.36 -14.12 -13.25
N ASP A 282 -11.03 -14.10 -13.42
CA ASP A 282 -10.32 -13.02 -14.11
C ASP A 282 -9.82 -13.50 -15.47
N PRO A 283 -10.13 -12.81 -16.59
CA PRO A 283 -9.65 -13.19 -17.91
C PRO A 283 -8.13 -12.96 -18.12
N ASP A 284 -7.46 -12.21 -17.25
CA ASP A 284 -6.02 -11.95 -17.32
C ASP A 284 -5.27 -12.85 -16.32
N LEU A 285 -4.94 -14.08 -16.75
CA LEU A 285 -4.22 -15.16 -16.03
C LEU A 285 -2.78 -14.81 -15.57
N ASN A 286 -2.43 -13.52 -15.49
CA ASN A 286 -1.15 -13.06 -14.99
C ASN A 286 -1.13 -13.06 -13.45
N PRO A 287 -0.04 -13.50 -12.80
CA PRO A 287 0.05 -13.53 -11.34
C PRO A 287 -0.05 -12.12 -10.74
N LYS A 288 -0.93 -11.95 -9.76
CA LYS A 288 -1.22 -10.66 -9.08
C LYS A 288 -0.72 -10.71 -7.64
N ILE A 289 -0.14 -9.61 -7.17
CA ILE A 289 0.36 -9.48 -5.79
C ILE A 289 -0.72 -8.81 -4.96
N ILE A 290 -1.23 -9.53 -3.96
CA ILE A 290 -2.29 -9.07 -3.06
C ILE A 290 -1.69 -8.76 -1.70
N ILE A 291 -1.98 -7.58 -1.17
CA ILE A 291 -1.52 -7.14 0.15
C ILE A 291 -2.34 -7.84 1.23
N ILE A 292 -1.69 -8.43 2.23
CA ILE A 292 -2.37 -8.98 3.41
C ILE A 292 -2.44 -7.87 4.47
N ASP A 293 -3.63 -7.58 5.01
CA ASP A 293 -3.75 -6.80 6.24
C ASP A 293 -3.31 -7.64 7.45
N LYS A 294 -2.18 -7.26 8.08
CA LYS A 294 -1.62 -7.95 9.25
C LYS A 294 -2.53 -7.93 10.49
N ASN A 295 -3.50 -7.02 10.56
CA ASN A 295 -4.44 -6.93 11.68
C ASN A 295 -5.67 -7.85 11.51
N THR A 296 -6.10 -8.12 10.28
CA THR A 296 -7.34 -8.87 10.00
C THR A 296 -7.12 -10.17 9.24
N GLY A 297 -5.94 -10.39 8.66
CA GLY A 297 -5.64 -11.51 7.77
C GLY A 297 -6.40 -11.45 6.44
N THR A 298 -6.90 -10.28 6.03
CA THR A 298 -7.73 -10.13 4.82
C THR A 298 -6.96 -9.61 3.61
N ASP A 299 -7.39 -10.06 2.43
CA ASP A 299 -6.86 -9.69 1.13
C ASP A 299 -7.29 -8.27 0.73
N GLN A 300 -6.32 -7.36 0.56
CA GLN A 300 -6.56 -6.03 -0.02
C GLN A 300 -6.23 -6.04 -1.52
N SER A 301 -7.05 -6.75 -2.31
CA SER A 301 -6.85 -6.92 -3.76
C SER A 301 -6.87 -5.62 -4.58
N SER A 302 -7.53 -4.57 -4.09
CA SER A 302 -7.56 -3.23 -4.69
C SER A 302 -6.46 -2.28 -4.20
N SER A 303 -5.65 -2.69 -3.21
CA SER A 303 -4.55 -1.89 -2.66
C SER A 303 -3.22 -2.16 -3.38
N GLN A 304 -2.45 -1.10 -3.61
CA GLN A 304 -1.03 -1.19 -4.01
C GLN A 304 -0.17 -0.40 -3.04
N TRP A 305 1.08 -0.84 -2.80
CA TRP A 305 2.10 0.02 -2.18
C TRP A 305 2.48 1.19 -3.10
N HIS A 306 3.16 2.19 -2.54
CA HIS A 306 3.47 3.46 -3.22
C HIS A 306 4.98 3.64 -3.36
N GLU A 307 5.44 4.69 -4.07
CA GLU A 307 6.88 4.95 -4.32
C GLU A 307 7.60 3.72 -4.93
N VAL A 308 6.95 3.06 -5.90
CA VAL A 308 7.44 1.91 -6.70
C VAL A 308 7.61 0.59 -5.93
N LEU A 309 7.33 0.54 -4.62
CA LEU A 309 7.46 -0.70 -3.81
C LEU A 309 6.64 -1.89 -4.36
N HIS A 310 5.41 -1.65 -4.82
CA HIS A 310 4.56 -2.70 -5.40
C HIS A 310 5.10 -3.19 -6.75
N GLN A 311 5.64 -2.27 -7.57
CA GLN A 311 6.31 -2.59 -8.83
C GLN A 311 7.60 -3.39 -8.63
N PHE A 312 8.38 -3.13 -7.58
CA PHE A 312 9.55 -3.98 -7.26
C PHE A 312 9.17 -5.39 -6.81
N LEU A 313 8.07 -5.54 -6.07
CA LEU A 313 7.51 -6.87 -5.77
C LEU A 313 7.00 -7.58 -7.04
N GLN A 314 6.37 -6.85 -7.97
CA GLN A 314 5.99 -7.40 -9.27
C GLN A 314 7.22 -7.90 -10.06
N ILE A 315 8.32 -7.13 -10.07
CA ILE A 315 9.58 -7.57 -10.71
C ILE A 315 10.19 -8.78 -10.00
N LYS A 316 10.14 -8.84 -8.65
CA LYS A 316 10.63 -9.98 -7.85
C LYS A 316 10.02 -11.31 -8.28
N HIS A 317 8.75 -11.31 -8.68
CA HIS A 317 7.98 -12.50 -9.03
C HIS A 317 7.67 -12.63 -10.53
N GLY A 318 8.23 -11.75 -11.37
CA GLY A 318 8.00 -11.77 -12.82
C GLY A 318 6.59 -11.36 -13.25
N CYS A 319 5.81 -10.73 -12.37
CA CYS A 319 4.48 -10.22 -12.66
C CYS A 319 4.50 -9.09 -13.70
N LYS A 320 3.38 -8.94 -14.41
CA LYS A 320 3.08 -7.78 -15.25
C LYS A 320 3.10 -6.50 -14.40
N LEU A 321 3.89 -5.51 -14.80
CA LEU A 321 4.01 -4.24 -14.07
C LEU A 321 2.72 -3.42 -14.14
N SER A 322 2.23 -2.94 -12.99
CA SER A 322 1.20 -1.90 -12.92
C SER A 322 1.81 -0.51 -13.12
N LEU A 323 1.03 0.40 -13.72
CA LEU A 323 1.42 1.79 -13.89
C LEU A 323 1.65 2.48 -12.53
N MET A 324 2.48 3.53 -12.52
CA MET A 324 2.60 4.37 -11.34
C MET A 324 1.35 5.24 -11.19
N SER A 325 0.74 5.17 -10.01
CA SER A 325 -0.41 6.02 -9.67
C SER A 325 -0.02 7.28 -8.90
N LEU A 326 -0.59 8.41 -9.29
CA LEU A 326 -0.64 9.63 -8.48
C LEU A 326 -1.71 9.48 -7.40
N LYS A 327 -1.44 10.03 -6.22
CA LYS A 327 -2.29 9.91 -5.03
C LYS A 327 -2.90 11.27 -4.60
N ALA A 328 -3.39 12.02 -5.58
CA ALA A 328 -3.78 13.42 -5.40
C ALA A 328 -5.04 13.62 -4.52
N VAL A 329 -5.91 12.61 -4.41
CA VAL A 329 -7.17 12.68 -3.67
C VAL A 329 -7.16 11.63 -2.57
N PHE A 330 -7.35 12.06 -1.32
CA PHE A 330 -7.27 11.18 -0.14
C PHE A 330 -8.11 11.67 1.04
N ILE A 331 -8.38 10.77 2.00
CA ILE A 331 -9.01 11.10 3.29
C ILE A 331 -8.53 10.16 4.40
N SER A 332 -8.40 10.67 5.63
CA SER A 332 -8.13 9.86 6.82
C SER A 332 -9.39 9.26 7.43
N ASN A 333 -9.25 8.19 8.20
CA ASN A 333 -10.36 7.60 8.98
C ASN A 333 -11.05 8.64 9.88
N VAL A 334 -10.26 9.47 10.58
CA VAL A 334 -10.77 10.56 11.43
C VAL A 334 -11.53 11.62 10.61
N SER A 335 -10.97 12.03 9.47
CA SER A 335 -11.57 13.06 8.60
C SER A 335 -12.88 12.59 7.97
N TYR A 336 -12.97 11.31 7.60
CA TYR A 336 -14.18 10.73 7.00
C TYR A 336 -15.32 10.62 8.01
N LEU A 337 -15.05 10.06 9.20
CA LEU A 337 -16.11 9.86 10.20
C LEU A 337 -16.61 11.17 10.81
N LYS A 338 -15.79 12.24 10.79
CA LYS A 338 -16.21 13.61 11.13
C LYS A 338 -17.13 14.28 10.09
N LEU A 339 -17.45 13.63 8.98
CA LEU A 339 -18.51 14.09 8.07
C LEU A 339 -19.90 13.80 8.65
N TYR A 340 -20.06 12.77 9.49
CA TYR A 340 -21.35 12.36 10.05
C TYR A 340 -21.77 13.23 11.23
N GLN A 341 -23.07 13.54 11.30
CA GLN A 341 -23.66 14.29 12.41
C GLN A 341 -23.72 13.46 13.70
N ASN A 342 -24.09 12.18 13.60
CA ASN A 342 -24.11 11.23 14.71
C ASN A 342 -23.11 10.10 14.46
N LEU A 343 -22.11 9.99 15.34
CA LEU A 343 -21.13 8.91 15.34
C LEU A 343 -21.38 7.98 16.53
N TYR A 344 -21.73 6.73 16.23
CA TYR A 344 -21.87 5.65 17.20
C TYR A 344 -20.80 4.58 16.95
N GLY A 345 -20.48 3.78 17.97
CA GLY A 345 -19.60 2.63 17.76
C GLY A 345 -19.58 1.62 18.89
N LEU A 346 -19.18 0.40 18.55
CA LEU A 346 -19.10 -0.74 19.46
C LEU A 346 -17.72 -1.40 19.40
N SER A 347 -17.27 -1.91 20.54
CA SER A 347 -15.99 -2.62 20.68
C SER A 347 -16.06 -3.60 21.84
N GLY A 348 -15.30 -4.69 21.78
CA GLY A 348 -15.07 -5.56 22.95
C GLY A 348 -13.95 -5.06 23.86
N THR A 349 -13.06 -4.20 23.34
CA THR A 349 -11.65 -4.12 23.75
C THR A 349 -11.05 -2.72 23.53
N LEU A 350 -11.75 -1.66 23.96
CA LEU A 350 -11.31 -0.25 23.99
C LEU A 350 -10.00 0.03 24.80
N GLY A 351 -9.16 -0.96 25.08
CA GLY A 351 -7.74 -0.81 25.44
C GLY A 351 -7.46 -0.22 26.82
N SER A 352 -6.36 0.52 26.90
CA SER A 352 -5.88 1.23 28.09
C SER A 352 -6.76 2.43 28.47
N ARG A 353 -6.29 3.31 29.37
CA ARG A 353 -6.96 4.61 29.61
C ARG A 353 -6.66 5.59 28.48
N ASP A 354 -5.41 5.61 28.04
CA ASP A 354 -4.86 6.47 26.99
C ASP A 354 -5.55 6.23 25.64
N LYS A 355 -5.76 4.96 25.24
CA LYS A 355 -6.58 4.62 24.06
C LYS A 355 -8.01 5.19 24.13
N LYS A 356 -8.61 5.27 25.32
CA LYS A 356 -9.96 5.83 25.52
C LYS A 356 -9.98 7.36 25.54
N GLN A 357 -8.95 7.97 26.15
CA GLN A 357 -8.76 9.41 26.14
C GLN A 357 -8.56 9.91 24.71
N LEU A 358 -7.72 9.26 23.91
CA LEU A 358 -7.48 9.60 22.50
C LEU A 358 -8.77 9.52 21.66
N LEU A 359 -9.62 8.51 21.85
CA LEU A 359 -10.93 8.46 21.19
C LEU A 359 -11.82 9.66 21.53
N ASN A 360 -11.84 10.09 22.80
CA ASN A 360 -12.64 11.24 23.21
C ASN A 360 -12.04 12.56 22.69
N GLU A 361 -10.72 12.73 22.73
CA GLU A 361 -10.03 13.90 22.17
C GLU A 361 -10.20 14.00 20.64
N LEU A 362 -10.21 12.87 19.93
CA LEU A 362 -10.41 12.84 18.48
C LEU A 362 -11.87 13.08 18.10
N TYR A 363 -12.85 12.44 18.76
CA TYR A 363 -14.24 12.38 18.28
C TYR A 363 -15.29 13.02 19.20
N ASN A 364 -14.93 13.43 20.42
CA ASN A 364 -15.85 13.94 21.45
C ASN A 364 -17.02 12.97 21.72
N ILE A 365 -16.70 11.77 22.24
CA ILE A 365 -17.64 10.67 22.43
C ILE A 365 -17.67 10.14 23.86
N ASP A 366 -18.88 9.90 24.38
CA ASP A 366 -19.10 9.24 25.66
C ASP A 366 -18.84 7.73 25.60
N LEU A 367 -18.12 7.20 26.61
CA LEU A 367 -17.69 5.80 26.64
C LEU A 367 -18.41 5.01 27.75
N ILE A 368 -19.46 4.28 27.38
CA ILE A 368 -20.29 3.50 28.29
C ILE A 368 -19.85 2.02 28.31
N LYS A 369 -19.51 1.49 29.49
CA LYS A 369 -19.20 0.06 29.66
C LYS A 369 -20.47 -0.75 29.96
N ILE A 370 -21.01 -1.40 28.94
CA ILE A 370 -22.15 -2.33 29.09
C ILE A 370 -21.71 -3.57 29.93
N PRO A 371 -22.48 -3.98 30.96
CA PRO A 371 -22.17 -5.17 31.76
C PRO A 371 -22.42 -6.47 30.97
N THR A 372 -21.67 -7.53 31.27
CA THR A 372 -21.83 -8.83 30.60
C THR A 372 -22.99 -9.62 31.21
N SER A 373 -23.85 -10.19 30.36
CA SER A 373 -25.02 -11.00 30.78
C SER A 373 -24.68 -12.22 31.66
N LYS A 374 -23.43 -12.71 31.58
CA LYS A 374 -22.88 -13.76 32.45
C LYS A 374 -21.49 -13.33 32.94
N LEU A 375 -21.04 -13.90 34.06
CA LEU A 375 -19.69 -13.72 34.57
C LEU A 375 -18.66 -14.42 33.66
N LYS A 376 -17.47 -13.82 33.49
CA LYS A 376 -16.41 -14.34 32.61
C LYS A 376 -15.64 -15.47 33.33
N ASN A 377 -16.08 -16.71 33.18
CA ASN A 377 -15.29 -17.89 33.55
C ASN A 377 -14.14 -18.08 32.55
N PHE A 378 -13.05 -17.37 32.79
CA PHE A 378 -11.82 -17.40 32.00
C PHE A 378 -10.62 -17.54 32.95
N PHE A 379 -9.71 -18.45 32.61
CA PHE A 379 -8.47 -18.68 33.35
C PHE A 379 -7.30 -18.49 32.39
N GLU A 380 -6.37 -17.62 32.77
CA GLU A 380 -5.19 -17.30 31.98
C GLU A 380 -4.00 -18.13 32.52
N GLU A 381 -3.56 -19.13 31.74
CA GLU A 381 -2.34 -19.88 32.05
C GLU A 381 -1.12 -18.98 31.83
N ARG A 382 -0.04 -19.17 32.61
CA ARG A 382 1.18 -18.34 32.49
C ARG A 382 1.86 -18.56 31.12
N PRO A 383 2.44 -17.51 30.49
CA PRO A 383 3.14 -17.66 29.22
C PRO A 383 4.32 -18.61 29.35
N ILE A 384 4.49 -19.49 28.35
CA ILE A 384 5.60 -20.42 28.22
C ILE A 384 6.62 -19.82 27.26
N ILE A 385 7.87 -19.66 27.72
CA ILE A 385 8.99 -19.19 26.90
C ILE A 385 9.83 -20.41 26.50
N SER A 386 10.26 -20.46 25.24
CA SER A 386 11.12 -21.52 24.69
C SER A 386 12.38 -20.91 24.08
N GLY A 387 13.50 -21.64 24.11
CA GLY A 387 14.79 -21.13 23.65
C GLY A 387 14.99 -21.15 22.13
N TYR A 388 14.25 -21.99 21.40
CA TYR A 388 14.35 -22.14 19.95
C TYR A 388 13.05 -22.68 19.33
N LYS A 389 12.88 -22.45 18.02
CA LYS A 389 11.61 -22.70 17.28
C LYS A 389 11.11 -24.14 17.39
N GLU A 390 11.99 -25.14 17.36
CA GLU A 390 11.60 -26.55 17.50
C GLU A 390 11.03 -26.87 18.90
N GLN A 391 11.68 -26.41 19.97
CA GLN A 391 11.17 -26.55 21.34
C GLN A 391 9.80 -25.87 21.50
N TRP A 392 9.63 -24.69 20.89
CA TRP A 392 8.38 -23.94 20.89
C TRP A 392 7.26 -24.71 20.20
N THR A 393 7.49 -25.19 18.96
CA THR A 393 6.54 -26.02 18.20
C THR A 393 6.15 -27.29 18.95
N ASN A 394 7.12 -28.00 19.53
CA ASN A 394 6.87 -29.22 20.31
C ASN A 394 6.07 -28.92 21.58
N SER A 395 6.32 -27.78 22.26
CA SER A 395 5.54 -27.35 23.43
C SER A 395 4.09 -27.03 23.09
N ILE A 396 3.84 -26.37 21.96
CA ILE A 396 2.48 -26.11 21.44
C ILE A 396 1.77 -27.42 21.11
N TYR A 397 2.44 -28.35 20.42
CA TYR A 397 1.89 -29.66 20.06
C TYR A 397 1.52 -30.48 21.31
N ASP A 398 2.43 -30.60 22.29
CA ASP A 398 2.17 -31.37 23.50
C ASP A 398 1.03 -30.79 24.33
N GLU A 399 0.94 -29.46 24.49
CA GLU A 399 -0.16 -28.87 25.24
C GLU A 399 -1.49 -28.96 24.48
N THR A 400 -1.48 -28.74 23.16
CA THR A 400 -2.64 -28.96 22.29
C THR A 400 -3.16 -30.40 22.42
N LYS A 401 -2.26 -31.39 22.36
CA LYS A 401 -2.57 -32.80 22.56
C LYS A 401 -3.12 -33.08 23.97
N LYS A 402 -2.56 -32.46 25.02
CA LYS A 402 -3.07 -32.55 26.41
C LYS A 402 -4.48 -31.93 26.57
N LYS A 403 -4.83 -30.87 25.84
CA LYS A 403 -6.20 -30.32 25.85
C LYS A 403 -7.16 -31.21 25.03
N ILE A 404 -6.76 -31.69 23.83
CA ILE A 404 -7.57 -32.57 22.97
C ILE A 404 -7.89 -33.91 23.64
N ILE A 405 -6.93 -34.54 24.33
CA ILE A 405 -7.15 -35.78 25.12
C ILE A 405 -8.18 -35.58 26.25
N LYS A 406 -8.46 -34.34 26.65
CA LYS A 406 -9.48 -33.96 27.65
C LYS A 406 -10.78 -33.46 27.01
N ASP A 407 -11.01 -33.81 25.74
CA ASP A 407 -12.17 -33.43 24.92
C ASP A 407 -12.42 -31.90 24.92
N ARG A 408 -11.35 -31.13 24.73
CA ARG A 408 -11.41 -29.67 24.60
C ARG A 408 -10.97 -29.23 23.21
N SER A 409 -11.80 -28.41 22.58
CA SER A 409 -11.42 -27.61 21.41
C SER A 409 -10.22 -26.73 21.73
N VAL A 410 -9.30 -26.59 20.77
CA VAL A 410 -8.13 -25.72 20.85
C VAL A 410 -8.17 -24.76 19.67
N LEU A 411 -7.97 -23.47 19.93
CA LEU A 411 -7.69 -22.47 18.91
C LEU A 411 -6.20 -22.11 19.03
N ILE A 412 -5.45 -22.31 17.95
CA ILE A 412 -4.08 -21.81 17.81
C ILE A 412 -4.17 -20.54 16.97
N ILE A 413 -3.56 -19.46 17.45
CA ILE A 413 -3.50 -18.17 16.76
C ILE A 413 -2.03 -17.97 16.36
N CYS A 414 -1.78 -17.85 15.06
CA CYS A 414 -0.47 -17.54 14.50
C CYS A 414 -0.40 -16.05 14.12
N GLU A 415 0.82 -15.49 14.07
CA GLU A 415 1.08 -14.12 13.61
C GLU A 415 1.05 -13.99 12.07
N THR A 416 1.26 -15.11 11.37
CA THR A 416 1.31 -15.23 9.90
C THR A 416 0.57 -16.48 9.44
N VAL A 417 0.31 -16.58 8.14
CA VAL A 417 -0.41 -17.69 7.47
C VAL A 417 0.45 -18.96 7.39
#